data_AF-A0A1X1E1I0-F1
#
_entry.id   AF-A0A1X1E1I0-F1
#
_cell.length_a   1.000
_cell.length_b   1.000
_cell.length_c   1.000
_cell.angle_alpha   90.00
_cell.angle_beta   90.00
_cell.angle_gamma   90.00
#
_symmetry.space_group_name_H-M   'P 1'
#
loop_
_entity.id
_entity.type
_entity.pdbx_description
1 polymer ?
#
loop_
_entity_poly.entity_id
_entity_poly.type
_entity_poly.pdbx_seq_one_letter_code
_entity_poly.pdbx_strand_id
1 'polypeptide(L)'
;MRQLNDKEMEQVAGCGILDEIGTNIGAAIGGVVDKGAALGGITLNASAAAGLLGSGIGKLLSLNLLGAIEDIGNGVVGIVENGLSAIKQLTAPK
;
A
#
# COMPACT_ATOMS: atom_id res chain seq x y z
N MET A 1 -7.51 -35.50 -13.44
CA MET A 1 -7.33 -34.06 -13.18
C MET A 1 -5.99 -33.88 -12.48
N ARG A 2 -5.18 -32.91 -12.90
CA ARG A 2 -3.86 -32.62 -12.29
C ARG A 2 -4.08 -31.71 -11.08
N GLN A 3 -3.41 -31.97 -9.96
CA GLN A 3 -3.36 -31.00 -8.86
C GLN A 3 -2.56 -29.78 -9.31
N LEU A 4 -3.16 -28.60 -9.14
CA LEU A 4 -2.52 -27.31 -9.37
C LEU A 4 -1.69 -26.99 -8.13
N ASN A 5 -0.51 -26.39 -8.32
CA ASN A 5 0.21 -25.83 -7.17
C ASN A 5 -0.45 -24.52 -6.71
N ASP A 6 -0.07 -24.03 -5.53
CA ASP A 6 -0.71 -22.87 -4.90
C ASP A 6 -0.77 -21.62 -5.81
N LYS A 7 0.25 -21.38 -6.65
CA LYS A 7 0.29 -20.27 -7.61
C LYS A 7 -0.67 -20.46 -8.78
N GLU A 8 -0.81 -21.70 -9.24
CA GLU A 8 -1.75 -22.04 -10.31
C GLU A 8 -3.20 -22.01 -9.79
N MET A 9 -3.43 -22.28 -8.50
CA MET A 9 -4.74 -22.06 -7.87
C MET A 9 -5.07 -20.57 -7.71
N GLU A 10 -4.10 -19.74 -7.31
CA GLU A 10 -4.25 -18.28 -7.21
C GLU A 10 -4.64 -17.65 -8.56
N GLN A 11 -3.95 -18.06 -9.64
CA GLN A 11 -4.25 -17.58 -10.99
C GLN A 11 -5.64 -17.97 -11.50
N VAL A 12 -6.14 -19.17 -11.14
CA VAL A 12 -7.48 -19.62 -11.53
C VAL A 12 -8.57 -18.93 -10.71
N ALA A 13 -8.25 -18.52 -9.48
CA ALA A 13 -9.17 -17.81 -8.58
C ALA A 13 -9.17 -16.28 -8.74
N GLY A 14 -8.22 -15.70 -9.47
CA GLY A 14 -8.03 -14.24 -9.55
C GLY A 14 -7.45 -13.61 -8.27
N CYS A 15 -7.03 -14.45 -7.31
CA CYS A 15 -6.31 -14.03 -6.12
C CYS A 15 -4.93 -13.49 -6.54
N GLY A 16 -4.60 -12.25 -6.16
CA GLY A 16 -3.35 -11.58 -6.51
C GLY A 16 -3.49 -10.48 -7.57
N ILE A 17 -4.39 -10.62 -8.57
CA ILE A 17 -4.59 -9.56 -9.58
C ILE A 17 -5.23 -8.32 -8.95
N LEU A 18 -6.23 -8.51 -8.08
CA LEU A 18 -6.87 -7.40 -7.37
C LEU A 18 -5.92 -6.75 -6.37
N ASP A 19 -5.07 -7.53 -5.73
CA ASP A 19 -4.02 -7.08 -4.81
C ASP A 19 -3.02 -6.18 -5.56
N GLU A 20 -2.57 -6.61 -6.74
CA GLU A 20 -1.64 -5.85 -7.58
C GLU A 20 -2.29 -4.58 -8.15
N ILE A 21 -3.53 -4.67 -8.65
CA ILE A 21 -4.30 -3.49 -9.10
C ILE A 21 -4.47 -2.49 -7.95
N GLY A 22 -4.88 -2.99 -6.78
CA GLY A 22 -5.05 -2.19 -5.58
C GLY A 22 -3.74 -1.51 -5.19
N THR A 23 -2.64 -2.26 -5.17
CA THR A 23 -1.29 -1.73 -4.90
C THR A 23 -0.93 -0.60 -5.86
N ASN A 24 -1.12 -0.81 -7.16
CA ASN A 24 -0.75 0.17 -8.18
C ASN A 24 -1.61 1.44 -8.09
N ILE A 25 -2.92 1.30 -7.87
CA ILE A 25 -3.82 2.44 -7.69
C ILE A 25 -3.43 3.21 -6.41
N GLY A 26 -3.25 2.49 -5.30
CA GLY A 26 -2.84 3.07 -4.02
C GLY A 26 -1.52 3.81 -4.13
N ALA A 27 -0.50 3.18 -4.73
CA ALA A 27 0.80 3.78 -4.93
C ALA A 27 0.77 5.00 -5.86
N ALA A 28 -0.07 4.97 -6.90
CA ALA A 28 -0.25 6.13 -7.79
C ALA A 28 -0.84 7.32 -7.03
N ILE A 29 -1.88 7.10 -6.22
CA ILE A 29 -2.50 8.15 -5.39
C ILE A 29 -1.50 8.69 -4.37
N GLY A 30 -0.83 7.80 -3.63
CA GLY A 30 0.19 8.20 -2.66
C GLY A 30 1.38 8.93 -3.31
N GLY A 31 1.74 8.56 -4.55
CA GLY A 31 2.77 9.25 -5.31
C GLY A 31 2.39 10.69 -5.70
N VAL A 32 1.10 11.00 -5.86
CA VAL A 32 0.64 12.39 -6.01
C VAL A 32 0.84 13.16 -4.71
N VAL A 33 0.53 12.55 -3.56
CA VAL A 33 0.74 13.15 -2.23
C VAL A 33 2.24 13.40 -1.99
N ASP A 34 3.10 12.43 -2.31
CA ASP A 34 4.55 12.55 -2.19
C ASP A 34 5.09 13.72 -3.03
N LYS A 35 4.64 13.84 -4.29
CA LYS A 35 5.02 14.96 -5.16
C LYS A 35 4.53 16.29 -4.60
N GLY A 36 3.30 16.36 -4.09
CA GLY A 36 2.75 17.56 -3.47
C GLY A 36 3.54 18.00 -2.23
N ALA A 37 3.88 17.05 -1.35
CA ALA A 37 4.68 17.30 -0.16
C ALA A 37 6.11 17.76 -0.52
N ALA A 38 6.71 17.16 -1.55
CA ALA A 38 8.04 17.53 -2.03
C ALA A 38 8.10 18.99 -2.52
N LEU A 39 7.03 19.50 -3.14
CA LEU A 39 6.93 20.93 -3.50
C LEU A 39 6.95 21.86 -2.28
N GLY A 40 6.50 21.37 -1.13
CA GLY A 40 6.59 22.04 0.17
C GLY A 40 7.90 21.81 0.92
N GLY A 41 8.86 21.11 0.31
CA GLY A 41 10.15 20.76 0.93
C GLY A 41 10.07 19.60 1.92
N ILE A 42 8.98 18.82 1.91
CA ILE A 42 8.77 17.67 2.79
C ILE A 42 8.91 16.38 1.98
N THR A 43 9.78 15.49 2.40
CA THR A 43 9.89 14.15 1.82
C THR A 43 8.98 13.18 2.58
N LEU A 44 8.10 12.52 1.84
CA LEU A 44 7.18 11.50 2.35
C LEU A 44 7.37 10.18 1.59
N ASN A 45 6.79 9.12 2.13
CA ASN A 45 6.65 7.81 1.51
C ASN A 45 5.17 7.36 1.52
N ALA A 46 4.27 8.27 1.14
CA ALA A 46 2.84 8.03 1.09
C ALA A 46 2.47 7.05 -0.03
N SER A 47 3.23 6.99 -1.12
CA SER A 47 3.09 5.97 -2.17
C SER A 47 3.19 4.54 -1.64
N ALA A 48 4.20 4.23 -0.82
CA ALA A 48 4.33 2.89 -0.24
C ALA A 48 3.17 2.58 0.73
N ALA A 49 2.84 3.51 1.62
CA ALA A 49 1.77 3.33 2.59
C ALA A 49 0.39 3.15 1.92
N ALA A 50 0.08 3.98 0.92
CA ALA A 50 -1.15 3.87 0.15
C ALA A 50 -1.18 2.63 -0.75
N GLY A 51 -0.03 2.20 -1.28
CA GLY A 51 0.12 0.94 -2.00
C GLY A 51 -0.24 -0.26 -1.13
N LEU A 52 0.24 -0.30 0.12
CA LEU A 52 -0.12 -1.35 1.09
C LEU A 52 -1.63 -1.35 1.41
N LEU A 53 -2.24 -0.16 1.61
CA LEU A 53 -3.70 -0.08 1.78
C LEU A 53 -4.46 -0.63 0.57
N GLY A 54 -4.02 -0.26 -0.63
CA GLY A 54 -4.61 -0.74 -1.88
C GLY A 54 -4.47 -2.26 -2.04
N SER A 55 -3.28 -2.80 -1.75
CA SER A 55 -3.01 -4.24 -1.70
C SER A 55 -3.96 -4.94 -0.74
N GLY A 56 -4.09 -4.42 0.47
CA GLY A 56 -4.96 -4.99 1.49
C GLY A 56 -6.45 -4.99 1.11
N ILE A 57 -6.92 -3.96 0.40
CA ILE A 57 -8.27 -3.95 -0.20
C ILE A 57 -8.39 -5.03 -1.29
N GLY A 58 -7.39 -5.17 -2.16
CA GLY A 58 -7.36 -6.23 -3.17
C GLY A 58 -7.41 -7.62 -2.53
N LYS A 59 -6.61 -7.83 -1.48
CA LYS A 59 -6.58 -9.05 -0.67
C LYS A 59 -7.92 -9.36 -0.01
N LEU A 60 -8.65 -8.32 0.42
CA LEU A 60 -9.99 -8.47 0.99
C LEU A 60 -10.99 -8.96 -0.08
N LEU A 61 -10.92 -8.42 -1.28
CA LEU A 61 -11.76 -8.82 -2.41
C LEU A 61 -11.39 -10.20 -2.96
N SER A 62 -10.14 -10.62 -2.81
CA SER A 62 -9.66 -11.97 -3.13
C SER A 62 -9.80 -12.96 -1.97
N LEU A 63 -10.53 -12.60 -0.90
CA LEU A 63 -10.79 -13.45 0.26
C LEU A 63 -9.53 -13.88 1.05
N ASN A 64 -8.38 -13.24 0.81
CA ASN A 64 -7.17 -13.39 1.59
C ASN A 64 -7.21 -12.48 2.84
N LEU A 65 -8.03 -12.87 3.81
CA LEU A 65 -8.36 -12.01 4.95
C LEU A 65 -7.16 -11.70 5.86
N LEU A 66 -6.27 -12.68 6.08
CA LEU A 66 -5.08 -12.50 6.91
C LEU A 66 -4.09 -11.54 6.26
N GLY A 67 -3.80 -11.74 4.96
CA GLY A 67 -2.93 -10.84 4.21
C GLY A 67 -3.55 -9.44 4.06
N ALA A 68 -4.88 -9.34 3.96
CA ALA A 68 -5.57 -8.06 3.92
C ALA A 68 -5.37 -7.26 5.21
N ILE A 69 -5.52 -7.91 6.36
CA ILE A 69 -5.32 -7.27 7.68
C ILE A 69 -3.87 -6.81 7.84
N GLU A 70 -2.91 -7.64 7.46
CA GLU A 70 -1.48 -7.31 7.53
C GLU A 70 -1.13 -6.09 6.68
N ASP A 71 -1.52 -6.10 5.40
CA ASP A 71 -1.24 -5.00 4.48
C ASP A 71 -1.94 -3.70 4.86
N ILE A 72 -3.21 -3.78 5.30
CA ILE A 72 -3.94 -2.61 5.80
C ILE A 72 -3.24 -2.06 7.05
N GLY A 73 -2.87 -2.93 8.00
CA GLY A 73 -2.18 -2.55 9.23
C GLY A 73 -0.86 -1.82 8.94
N ASN A 74 -0.02 -2.41 8.09
CA ASN A 74 1.25 -1.81 7.66
C ASN A 74 1.04 -0.49 6.91
N GLY A 75 0.00 -0.40 6.07
CA GLY A 75 -0.37 0.83 5.39
C GLY A 75 -0.77 1.95 6.35
N VAL A 76 -1.57 1.66 7.38
CA VAL A 76 -1.96 2.64 8.41
C VAL A 76 -0.73 3.11 9.21
N VAL A 77 0.14 2.19 9.62
CA VAL A 77 1.40 2.54 10.31
C VAL A 77 2.24 3.46 9.43
N GLY A 78 2.39 3.15 8.15
CA GLY A 78 3.11 3.99 7.19
C GLY A 78 2.53 5.40 7.05
N ILE A 79 1.20 5.57 7.12
CA ILE A 79 0.57 6.91 7.12
C ILE A 79 0.95 7.70 8.38
N VAL A 80 0.92 7.06 9.54
CA VAL A 80 1.29 7.71 10.81
C VAL A 80 2.77 8.10 10.79
N GLU A 81 3.65 7.23 10.32
CA GLU A 81 5.08 7.49 10.17
C GLU A 81 5.37 8.63 9.20
N ASN A 82 4.64 8.71 8.08
CA ASN A 82 4.71 9.83 7.14
C ASN A 82 4.31 11.15 7.82
N GLY A 83 3.20 11.16 8.57
CA GLY A 83 2.75 12.35 9.31
C GLY A 83 3.78 12.80 10.35
N LEU A 84 4.33 11.86 11.14
CA LEU A 84 5.38 12.15 12.10
C LEU A 84 6.65 12.68 11.41
N SER A 85 7.01 12.12 10.26
CA SER A 85 8.18 12.54 9.48
C SER A 85 8.00 13.95 8.91
N ALA A 86 6.79 14.30 8.45
CA ALA A 86 6.50 15.65 8.00
C ALA A 86 6.66 16.68 9.13
N ILE A 87 6.10 16.40 10.31
CA ILE A 87 6.21 17.27 11.48
C ILE A 87 7.68 17.48 11.84
N LYS A 88 8.47 16.39 11.93
CA LYS A 88 9.90 16.47 12.24
C LYS A 88 10.67 17.36 11.25
N GLN A 89 10.37 17.26 9.96
CA GLN A 89 11.01 18.07 8.92
C GLN A 89 10.63 19.56 9.03
N LEU A 90 9.38 19.85 9.40
CA LEU A 90 8.90 21.22 9.58
C LEU A 90 9.44 21.88 10.86
N THR A 91 9.64 21.11 11.93
CA THR A 91 10.08 21.64 13.22
C THR A 91 11.59 21.50 13.45
N ALA A 92 12.33 20.84 12.54
CA ALA A 92 13.78 20.76 12.63
C ALA A 92 14.40 22.16 12.47
N PRO A 93 15.34 22.57 13.34
CA PRO A 93 16.09 23.80 13.12
C PRO A 93 16.88 23.68 11.81
N LYS A 94 16.73 24.68 10.94
CA LYS A 94 17.45 24.76 9.66
C LYS A 94 18.93 25.03 9.86
#